data_AF-A0A6J6FMT3-F1
#
_entry.id   AF-A0A6J6FMT3-F1
#
_cell.length_a   1.000
_cell.length_b   1.000
_cell.length_c   1.000
_cell.angle_alpha   90.00
_cell.angle_beta   90.00
_cell.angle_gamma   90.00
#
_symmetry.space_group_name_H-M   'P 1'
#
loop_
_entity.id
_entity.type
_entity.pdbx_description
1 polymer ?
#
loop_
_entity_poly.entity_id
_entity_poly.type
_entity_poly.pdbx_seq_one_letter_code
_entity_poly.pdbx_strand_id
1 'polypeptide(L)'
;MEDLDLSDPQAIQRMMGDGALIPPKTDEQIAALARIETLLALIDGWVDTVTDRAVSRIPSKDAIAEMVRRNRAAGRPGEKALAGLIGIEARPRRLREAAAMWRAIDDAVGSDVRDSLWAHPDVLPTSDDIDDPSALITRLTGPTPGPDALDDELRRMLDDGAVDGE
;
A
#
# COMPACT_ATOMS: atom_id res chain seq x y z
N MET A 1 31.02 -15.57 13.18
CA MET A 1 31.22 -15.95 11.78
C MET A 1 32.03 -17.23 11.82
N GLU A 2 31.32 -18.32 12.10
CA GLU A 2 31.92 -19.64 12.31
C GLU A 2 32.37 -20.16 10.94
N ASP A 3 33.54 -20.80 10.93
CA ASP A 3 34.33 -21.15 9.75
C ASP A 3 33.48 -21.94 8.74
N LEU A 4 33.28 -21.38 7.54
CA LEU A 4 32.49 -21.98 6.48
C LEU A 4 33.34 -23.06 5.79
N ASP A 5 33.08 -24.33 6.11
CA ASP A 5 33.75 -25.44 5.43
C ASP A 5 33.17 -25.64 4.02
N LEU A 6 33.83 -25.02 3.04
CA LEU A 6 33.50 -25.09 1.62
C LEU A 6 33.95 -26.41 0.96
N SER A 7 34.47 -27.38 1.73
CA SER A 7 34.93 -28.66 1.19
C SER A 7 33.87 -29.77 1.20
N ASP A 8 32.73 -29.57 1.88
CA ASP A 8 31.61 -30.51 1.89
C ASP A 8 30.57 -30.20 0.79
N PRO A 9 30.43 -31.05 -0.26
CA PRO A 9 29.44 -30.86 -1.31
C PRO A 9 27.99 -30.87 -0.80
N GLN A 10 27.72 -31.57 0.30
CA GLN A 10 26.39 -31.58 0.93
C GLN A 10 26.14 -30.31 1.75
N ALA A 11 27.17 -29.68 2.32
CA ALA A 11 27.07 -28.35 2.91
C ALA A 11 26.77 -27.30 1.84
N ILE A 12 27.44 -27.35 0.69
CA ILE A 12 27.17 -26.45 -0.44
C ILE A 12 25.75 -26.63 -0.99
N GLN A 13 25.28 -27.87 -1.15
CA GLN A 13 23.88 -28.13 -1.57
C GLN A 13 22.86 -27.58 -0.58
N ARG A 14 23.10 -27.74 0.74
CA ARG A 14 22.24 -27.15 1.78
C ARG A 14 22.27 -25.62 1.74
N MET A 15 23.44 -25.02 1.59
CA MET A 15 23.60 -23.56 1.48
C MET A 15 22.93 -22.97 0.24
N MET A 16 22.97 -23.68 -0.90
CA MET A 16 22.23 -23.29 -2.11
C MET A 16 20.72 -23.43 -1.93
N GLY A 17 20.25 -24.47 -1.23
CA GLY A 17 18.84 -24.68 -0.92
C GLY A 17 18.26 -23.66 0.07
N ASP A 18 19.06 -23.27 1.06
CA ASP A 18 18.67 -22.33 2.12
C ASP A 18 18.92 -20.86 1.75
N GLY A 19 19.45 -20.58 0.55
CA GLY A 19 19.71 -19.22 0.08
C GLY A 19 20.85 -18.50 0.82
N ALA A 20 21.70 -19.22 1.54
CA ALA A 20 22.80 -18.66 2.35
C ALA A 20 23.88 -17.93 1.51
N LEU A 21 23.87 -18.12 0.18
CA LEU A 21 24.75 -17.44 -0.77
C LEU A 21 24.12 -16.16 -1.37
N ILE A 22 22.87 -15.84 -1.04
CA ILE A 22 22.20 -14.62 -1.49
C ILE A 22 22.68 -13.46 -0.61
N PRO A 23 23.26 -12.39 -1.18
CA PRO A 23 23.66 -11.23 -0.41
C PRO A 23 22.48 -10.66 0.40
N PRO A 24 22.71 -10.16 1.62
CA PRO A 24 21.66 -9.47 2.37
C PRO A 24 21.14 -8.27 1.56
N LYS A 25 19.84 -7.99 1.68
CA LYS A 25 19.23 -6.85 1.00
C LYS A 25 19.88 -5.55 1.49
N THR A 26 20.09 -4.62 0.57
CA THR A 26 20.50 -3.25 0.90
C THR A 26 19.36 -2.49 1.58
N ASP A 27 19.67 -1.43 2.33
CA ASP A 27 18.66 -0.57 2.97
C ASP A 27 17.64 -0.01 1.96
N GLU A 28 18.11 0.34 0.75
CA GLU A 28 17.25 0.80 -0.34
C GLU A 28 16.28 -0.28 -0.81
N GLN A 29 16.74 -1.53 -0.94
CA GLN A 29 15.89 -2.67 -1.29
C GLN A 29 14.86 -2.99 -0.20
N ILE A 30 15.24 -2.86 1.07
CA ILE A 30 14.31 -3.03 2.20
C ILE A 30 13.23 -1.95 2.16
N ALA A 31 13.62 -0.68 1.95
CA ALA A 31 12.68 0.42 1.82
C ALA A 31 11.75 0.26 0.61
N ALA A 32 12.28 -0.19 -0.54
CA ALA A 32 11.47 -0.48 -1.72
C ALA A 32 10.47 -1.61 -1.47
N LEU A 33 10.90 -2.68 -0.80
CA LEU A 33 10.03 -3.79 -0.43
C LEU A 33 8.88 -3.31 0.47
N ALA A 34 9.19 -2.51 1.50
CA ALA A 34 8.19 -1.94 2.40
C ALA A 34 7.17 -1.05 1.67
N ARG A 35 7.59 -0.27 0.67
CA ARG A 35 6.68 0.51 -0.18
C ARG A 35 5.75 -0.38 -0.99
N ILE A 36 6.26 -1.46 -1.59
CA ILE A 36 5.43 -2.41 -2.35
C ILE A 36 4.44 -3.11 -1.42
N GLU A 37 4.89 -3.57 -0.25
CA GLU A 37 4.00 -4.16 0.77
C GLU A 37 2.88 -3.20 1.19
N THR A 38 3.21 -1.92 1.37
CA THR A 38 2.23 -0.88 1.68
C THR A 38 1.23 -0.72 0.54
N LEU A 39 1.69 -0.57 -0.71
CA LEU A 39 0.81 -0.43 -1.87
C LEU A 39 -0.14 -1.63 -2.03
N LEU A 40 0.37 -2.85 -1.86
CA LEU A 40 -0.46 -4.06 -1.91
C LEU A 40 -1.53 -4.05 -0.80
N ALA A 41 -1.16 -3.66 0.42
CA ALA A 41 -2.12 -3.52 1.51
C ALA A 41 -3.19 -2.46 1.23
N LEU A 42 -2.81 -1.32 0.64
CA LEU A 42 -3.77 -0.28 0.23
C LEU A 42 -4.75 -0.79 -0.81
N ILE A 43 -4.26 -1.47 -1.85
CA ILE A 43 -5.11 -2.05 -2.91
C ILE A 43 -6.09 -3.04 -2.29
N ASP A 44 -5.61 -3.99 -1.50
CA ASP A 44 -6.46 -5.02 -0.91
C ASP A 44 -7.50 -4.44 0.06
N GLY A 45 -7.11 -3.47 0.89
CA GLY A 45 -8.02 -2.80 1.82
C GLY A 45 -9.09 -1.97 1.09
N TRP A 46 -8.72 -1.30 0.00
CA TRP A 46 -9.65 -0.53 -0.83
C TRP A 46 -10.64 -1.47 -1.53
N VAL A 47 -10.15 -2.56 -2.14
CA VAL A 47 -11.00 -3.57 -2.78
C VAL A 47 -11.98 -4.18 -1.78
N ASP A 48 -11.54 -4.50 -0.56
CA ASP A 48 -12.42 -5.02 0.50
C ASP A 48 -13.57 -4.05 0.82
N THR A 49 -13.24 -2.77 0.97
CA THR A 49 -14.21 -1.70 1.29
C THR A 49 -15.21 -1.47 0.15
N VAL A 50 -14.73 -1.35 -1.08
CA VAL A 50 -15.60 -1.19 -2.26
C VAL A 50 -16.50 -2.41 -2.47
N THR A 51 -15.94 -3.61 -2.28
CA THR A 51 -16.69 -4.85 -2.45
C THR A 51 -17.80 -4.97 -1.42
N ASP A 52 -17.52 -4.72 -0.14
CA ASP A 52 -18.54 -4.81 0.92
C ASP A 52 -19.73 -3.86 0.65
N ARG A 53 -19.43 -2.65 0.17
CA ARG A 53 -20.47 -1.69 -0.24
C ARG A 53 -21.28 -2.18 -1.44
N ALA A 54 -20.62 -2.72 -2.46
CA ALA A 54 -21.26 -3.22 -3.68
C ALA A 54 -22.20 -4.41 -3.41
N VAL A 55 -21.83 -5.29 -2.46
CA VAL A 55 -22.62 -6.48 -2.11
C VAL A 55 -23.66 -6.24 -1.01
N SER A 56 -23.87 -4.98 -0.60
CA SER A 56 -24.79 -4.61 0.49
C SER A 56 -26.22 -5.16 0.36
N ARG A 57 -26.69 -5.43 -0.86
CA ARG A 57 -28.02 -6.00 -1.14
C ARG A 57 -28.08 -7.53 -1.15
N ILE A 58 -26.94 -8.21 -1.00
CA ILE A 58 -26.88 -9.67 -1.00
C ILE A 58 -27.11 -10.18 0.43
N PRO A 59 -28.18 -10.97 0.70
CA PRO A 59 -28.48 -11.43 2.06
C PRO A 59 -27.37 -12.28 2.70
N SER A 60 -26.59 -12.99 1.88
CA SER A 60 -25.50 -13.86 2.31
C SER A 60 -24.12 -13.18 2.29
N LYS A 61 -24.04 -11.85 2.19
CA LYS A 61 -22.77 -11.12 2.01
C LYS A 61 -21.73 -11.49 3.07
N ASP A 62 -22.11 -11.62 4.33
CA ASP A 62 -21.17 -11.88 5.42
C ASP A 62 -20.57 -13.29 5.33
N ALA A 63 -21.36 -14.27 4.92
CA ALA A 63 -20.89 -15.65 4.71
C ALA A 63 -19.92 -15.73 3.52
N ILE A 64 -20.21 -15.00 2.44
CA ILE A 64 -19.34 -14.90 1.27
C ILE A 64 -18.03 -14.18 1.65
N ALA A 65 -18.12 -13.06 2.36
CA ALA A 65 -16.96 -12.31 2.82
C ALA A 65 -16.06 -13.17 3.73
N GLU A 66 -16.65 -13.97 4.62
CA GLU A 66 -15.90 -14.92 5.46
C GLU A 66 -15.21 -16.03 4.66
N MET A 67 -15.91 -16.61 3.68
CA MET A 67 -15.31 -17.58 2.76
C MET A 67 -14.12 -16.97 2.00
N VAL A 68 -14.25 -15.75 1.50
CA VAL A 68 -13.17 -15.03 0.80
C VAL A 68 -11.99 -14.75 1.73
N ARG A 69 -12.24 -14.30 2.96
CA ARG A 69 -11.19 -14.08 3.97
C ARG A 69 -10.40 -15.35 4.27
N ARG A 70 -11.07 -16.50 4.43
CA ARG A 70 -10.42 -17.80 4.63
C ARG A 70 -9.57 -18.21 3.43
N ASN A 71 -10.08 -17.99 2.23
CA ASN A 71 -9.35 -18.31 1.00
C ASN A 71 -8.07 -17.45 0.86
N ARG A 72 -8.12 -16.17 1.26
CA ARG A 72 -6.93 -15.29 1.32
C ARG A 72 -5.94 -15.73 2.40
N ALA A 73 -6.42 -16.08 3.60
CA ALA A 73 -5.56 -16.56 4.69
C ALA A 73 -4.83 -17.87 4.35
N ALA A 74 -5.39 -18.71 3.47
CA ALA A 74 -4.73 -19.92 2.99
C ALA A 74 -3.54 -19.64 2.03
N GLY A 75 -3.38 -18.39 1.57
CA GLY A 75 -2.33 -17.92 0.66
C GLY A 75 -2.53 -18.42 -0.77
N ARG A 76 -2.85 -17.51 -1.69
CA ARG A 76 -3.15 -17.86 -3.09
C ARG A 76 -1.88 -18.42 -3.75
N PRO A 77 -1.98 -19.40 -4.68
CA PRO A 77 -0.79 -19.96 -5.34
C PRO A 77 0.11 -18.90 -6.00
N GLY A 78 -0.49 -17.85 -6.59
CA GLY A 78 0.24 -16.73 -7.18
C GLY A 78 0.98 -15.86 -6.15
N GLU A 79 0.38 -15.61 -4.99
CA GLU A 79 1.03 -14.86 -3.89
C GLU A 79 2.22 -15.64 -3.32
N LYS A 80 2.08 -16.97 -3.19
CA LYS A 80 3.17 -17.85 -2.75
C LYS A 80 4.35 -17.86 -3.73
N ALA A 81 4.06 -17.89 -5.03
CA ALA A 81 5.08 -17.82 -6.06
C ALA A 81 5.81 -16.46 -6.05
N LEU A 82 5.05 -15.37 -5.91
CA LEU A 82 5.61 -14.01 -5.81
C LEU A 82 6.45 -13.85 -4.53
N ALA A 83 5.98 -14.35 -3.40
CA ALA A 83 6.72 -14.34 -2.13
C ALA A 83 8.09 -15.00 -2.27
N GLY A 84 8.17 -16.14 -2.96
CA GLY A 84 9.44 -16.82 -3.22
C GLY A 84 10.41 -16.06 -4.13
N LEU A 85 9.91 -15.17 -5.00
CA LEU A 85 10.73 -14.44 -5.98
C LEU A 85 11.23 -13.09 -5.47
N ILE A 86 10.38 -12.32 -4.79
CA ILE A 86 10.70 -10.95 -4.35
C ILE A 86 10.81 -10.82 -2.83
N GLY A 87 10.50 -11.88 -2.07
CA GLY A 87 10.54 -11.86 -0.62
C GLY A 87 9.42 -11.03 0.01
N ILE A 88 8.33 -10.79 -0.71
CA ILE A 88 7.12 -10.15 -0.15
C ILE A 88 6.32 -11.21 0.60
N GLU A 89 6.11 -10.99 1.89
CA GLU A 89 5.21 -11.82 2.67
C GLU A 89 3.90 -11.09 2.90
N ALA A 90 2.79 -11.71 2.51
CA ALA A 90 1.47 -11.20 2.85
C ALA A 90 1.34 -11.21 4.38
N ARG A 91 1.15 -10.04 4.98
CA ARG A 91 0.92 -9.89 6.43
C ARG A 91 -0.58 -9.77 6.69
N PRO A 92 -1.27 -10.84 7.14
CA PRO A 92 -2.74 -10.81 7.28
C PRO A 92 -3.24 -9.73 8.25
N ARG A 93 -2.39 -9.34 9.21
CA ARG A 93 -2.64 -8.20 10.09
C ARG A 93 -2.70 -6.89 9.29
N ARG A 94 -1.72 -6.64 8.41
CA ARG A 94 -1.61 -5.41 7.64
C ARG A 94 -2.78 -5.20 6.69
N LEU A 95 -3.25 -6.27 6.06
CA LEU A 95 -4.42 -6.24 5.19
C LEU A 95 -5.69 -5.82 5.97
N ARG A 96 -5.85 -6.30 7.20
CA ARG A 96 -7.00 -5.93 8.06
C ARG A 96 -6.92 -4.47 8.52
N GLU A 97 -5.72 -3.99 8.85
CA GLU A 97 -5.48 -2.58 9.22
C GLU A 97 -5.80 -1.65 8.05
N ALA A 98 -5.30 -1.96 6.85
CA ALA A 98 -5.60 -1.16 5.66
C ALA A 98 -7.10 -1.15 5.34
N ALA A 99 -7.80 -2.28 5.46
CA ALA A 99 -9.25 -2.32 5.29
C ALA A 99 -10.00 -1.49 6.34
N ALA A 100 -9.53 -1.47 7.60
CA ALA A 100 -10.10 -0.61 8.64
C ALA A 100 -9.88 0.88 8.36
N MET A 101 -8.68 1.26 7.93
CA MET A 101 -8.33 2.60 7.48
C MET A 101 -9.27 3.07 6.36
N TRP A 102 -9.45 2.27 5.31
CA TRP A 102 -10.32 2.60 4.18
C TRP A 102 -11.78 2.73 4.55
N ARG A 103 -12.31 1.90 5.46
CA ARG A 103 -13.66 2.06 6.01
C ARG A 103 -13.81 3.37 6.78
N ALA A 104 -12.84 3.72 7.61
CA ALA A 104 -12.86 4.99 8.34
C ALA A 104 -12.83 6.21 7.41
N ILE A 105 -12.06 6.14 6.31
CA ILE A 105 -12.06 7.18 5.27
C ILE A 105 -13.41 7.22 4.55
N ASP A 106 -13.97 6.07 4.14
CA ASP A 106 -15.29 6.01 3.47
C ASP A 106 -16.39 6.63 4.34
N ASP A 107 -16.39 6.30 5.63
CA ASP A 107 -17.37 6.81 6.60
C ASP A 107 -17.23 8.34 6.80
N ALA A 108 -16.01 8.87 6.72
CA ALA A 108 -15.72 10.28 6.96
C ALA A 108 -15.99 11.19 5.74
N VAL A 109 -15.61 10.75 4.54
CA VAL A 109 -15.60 11.61 3.33
C VAL A 109 -16.36 11.03 2.13
N GLY A 110 -16.85 9.79 2.23
CA GLY A 110 -17.57 9.13 1.15
C GLY A 110 -16.67 8.58 0.04
N SER A 111 -17.28 7.84 -0.89
CA SER A 111 -16.58 7.10 -1.94
C SER A 111 -15.79 7.97 -2.91
N ASP A 112 -16.32 9.14 -3.26
CA ASP A 112 -15.73 9.98 -4.32
C ASP A 112 -14.39 10.57 -3.86
N VAL A 113 -14.35 11.10 -2.63
CA VAL A 113 -13.11 11.62 -2.03
C VAL A 113 -12.14 10.49 -1.73
N ARG A 114 -12.63 9.37 -1.18
CA ARG A 114 -11.83 8.16 -0.94
C ARG A 114 -11.13 7.70 -2.22
N ASP A 115 -11.85 7.60 -3.33
CA ASP A 115 -11.33 7.08 -4.60
C ASP A 115 -10.41 8.09 -5.31
N SER A 116 -10.57 9.40 -5.05
CA SER A 116 -9.66 10.44 -5.56
C SER A 116 -8.21 10.27 -5.10
N LEU A 117 -7.96 9.55 -4.00
CA LEU A 117 -6.61 9.24 -3.51
C LEU A 117 -5.80 8.40 -4.49
N TRP A 118 -6.42 7.73 -5.46
CA TRP A 118 -5.73 7.00 -6.52
C TRP A 118 -5.28 7.88 -7.71
N ALA A 119 -5.65 9.16 -7.73
CA ALA A 119 -5.37 10.05 -8.86
C ALA A 119 -3.88 10.37 -9.04
N HIS A 120 -3.09 10.36 -7.96
CA HIS A 120 -1.66 10.63 -8.01
C HIS A 120 -0.90 9.80 -6.96
N PRO A 121 0.29 9.26 -7.28
CA PRO A 121 1.08 8.50 -6.32
C PRO A 121 1.41 9.29 -5.04
N ASP A 122 1.60 10.60 -5.14
CA ASP A 122 1.98 11.46 -4.00
C ASP A 122 0.85 11.68 -2.99
N VAL A 123 -0.40 11.40 -3.36
CA VAL A 123 -1.55 11.54 -2.45
C VAL A 123 -2.01 10.21 -1.89
N LEU A 124 -1.36 9.10 -2.28
CA LEU A 124 -1.68 7.78 -1.74
C LEU A 124 -1.40 7.75 -0.24
N PRO A 125 -2.27 7.08 0.55
CA PRO A 125 -1.99 6.83 1.94
C PRO A 125 -0.67 6.09 2.12
N THR A 126 0.02 6.40 3.21
CA THR A 126 1.30 5.81 3.57
C THR A 126 1.12 4.66 4.55
N SER A 127 2.23 4.04 4.94
CA SER A 127 2.26 3.05 6.02
C SER A 127 1.74 3.65 7.33
N ASP A 128 2.09 4.90 7.63
CA ASP A 128 1.70 5.55 8.88
C ASP A 128 0.20 5.86 8.90
N ASP A 129 -0.40 6.18 7.74
CA ASP A 129 -1.84 6.38 7.62
C ASP A 129 -2.63 5.08 7.86
N ILE A 130 -2.06 3.92 7.51
CA ILE A 130 -2.67 2.61 7.82
C ILE A 130 -2.66 2.37 9.34
N ASP A 131 -1.60 2.80 10.03
CA ASP A 131 -1.47 2.66 11.48
C ASP A 131 -2.39 3.63 12.24
N ASP A 132 -2.52 4.87 11.75
CA ASP A 132 -3.41 5.89 12.27
C ASP A 132 -4.03 6.78 11.15
N PRO A 133 -5.29 6.52 10.74
CA PRO A 133 -5.94 7.30 9.68
C PRO A 133 -6.35 8.72 10.10
N SER A 134 -6.24 9.10 11.38
CA SER A 134 -6.86 10.32 11.90
C SER A 134 -6.31 11.59 11.23
N ALA A 135 -4.99 11.66 11.02
CA ALA A 135 -4.34 12.78 10.36
C ALA A 135 -4.78 12.90 8.88
N LEU A 136 -4.84 11.77 8.17
CA LEU A 136 -5.33 11.72 6.80
C LEU A 136 -6.80 12.16 6.70
N ILE A 137 -7.68 11.63 7.56
CA ILE A 137 -9.10 12.02 7.58
C ILE A 137 -9.24 13.51 7.87
N THR A 138 -8.45 14.06 8.80
CA THR A 138 -8.46 15.50 9.10
C THR A 138 -8.06 16.32 7.88
N ARG A 139 -7.05 15.88 7.11
CA ARG A 139 -6.65 16.53 5.86
C ARG A 139 -7.73 16.47 4.78
N LEU A 140 -8.48 15.37 4.70
CA LEU A 140 -9.53 15.18 3.69
C LEU A 140 -10.86 15.86 4.03
N THR A 141 -11.15 16.03 5.32
CA THR A 141 -12.34 16.74 5.82
C THR A 141 -12.09 18.23 6.06
N GLY A 142 -10.83 18.63 6.13
CA GLY A 142 -10.42 20.01 6.33
C GLY A 142 -10.87 20.92 5.18
N PRO A 143 -11.04 22.23 5.44
CA PRO A 143 -11.32 23.18 4.37
C PRO A 143 -10.18 23.15 3.36
N THR A 144 -10.49 23.03 2.07
CA THR A 144 -9.52 23.26 1.01
C THR A 144 -8.91 24.64 1.24
N PRO A 145 -7.58 24.75 1.47
CA PRO A 145 -6.95 26.05 1.60
C PRO A 145 -7.30 26.88 0.37
N GLY A 146 -7.86 28.07 0.59
CA GLY A 146 -8.04 29.04 -0.50
C GLY A 146 -6.67 29.46 -1.05
N PRO A 147 -6.64 30.09 -2.24
CA PRO A 147 -5.39 30.57 -2.82
C PRO A 147 -4.65 31.46 -1.81
N ASP A 148 -3.38 31.18 -1.61
CA ASP A 148 -2.53 31.91 -0.68
C ASP A 148 -1.62 32.92 -1.40
N ALA A 149 -0.80 33.64 -0.65
CA ALA A 149 0.08 34.66 -1.20
C ALA A 149 1.10 34.09 -2.21
N LEU A 150 1.49 32.82 -2.07
CA LEU A 150 2.36 32.15 -3.03
C LEU A 150 1.62 31.85 -4.32
N ASP A 151 0.36 31.40 -4.24
CA ASP A 151 -0.50 31.17 -5.41
C ASP A 151 -0.74 32.47 -6.20
N ASP A 152 -0.92 33.59 -5.50
CA ASP A 152 -1.10 34.90 -6.13
C ASP A 152 0.19 35.40 -6.80
N GLU A 153 1.35 35.17 -6.18
CA GLU A 153 2.64 35.51 -6.76
C GLU A 153 2.98 34.64 -7.98
N LEU A 154 2.69 33.33 -7.92
CA LEU A 154 2.80 32.42 -9.06
C LEU A 154 1.91 32.86 -10.22
N ARG A 155 0.66 33.27 -9.94
CA ARG A 155 -0.26 33.78 -10.97
C ARG A 155 0.28 35.06 -11.60
N ARG A 156 0.79 35.99 -10.79
CA ARG A 156 1.44 37.21 -11.28
C ARG A 156 2.65 36.91 -12.17
N MET A 157 3.51 35.97 -11.78
CA MET A 157 4.67 35.58 -12.59
C MET A 157 4.27 34.92 -13.92
N LEU A 158 3.22 34.10 -13.92
CA LEU A 158 2.68 33.47 -15.12
C LEU A 158 2.04 34.51 -16.07
N ASP A 159 1.33 35.49 -15.51
CA ASP A 159 0.73 36.58 -16.29
C ASP A 159 1.81 37.54 -16.84
N ASP A 160 2.84 37.87 -16.04
CA ASP A 160 3.96 38.74 -16.45
C ASP A 160 4.83 38.06 -17.54
N GLY A 161 5.06 36.74 -17.45
CA GLY A 161 5.83 35.98 -18.44
C GLY A 161 5.12 35.74 -19.78
N ALA A 162 3.81 35.95 -19.86
CA ALA A 162 3.05 35.90 -21.11
C ALA A 162 3.18 37.18 -21.96
N VAL A 163 3.74 38.26 -21.39
CA VAL A 163 3.85 39.58 -22.05
C VAL A 163 5.17 39.73 -22.83
N ASP A 164 6.17 38.90 -22.57
CA ASP A 164 7.52 39.02 -23.15
C ASP A 164 7.74 38.18 -24.44
N GLY A 165 6.66 37.71 -25.08
CA GLY A 165 6.69 36.89 -26.28
C GLY A 165 6.12 37.59 -27.53
N GLU A 166 6.65 38.75 -27.91
CA GLU A 166 6.44 39.38 -29.23
C GLU A 166 7.77 39.76 -29.89
#